data_AF-A0A183FI56-F1
#
_entry.id   AF-A0A183FI56-F1
#
_cell.length_a   1.000
_cell.length_b   1.000
_cell.length_c   1.000
_cell.angle_alpha   90.00
_cell.angle_beta   90.00
_cell.angle_gamma   90.00
#
_symmetry.space_group_name_H-M   'P 1'
#
loop_
_entity.id
_entity.type
_entity.pdbx_description
1 polymer ?
#
loop_
_entity_poly.entity_id
_entity_poly.type
_entity_poly.pdbx_seq_one_letter_code
_entity_poly.pdbx_strand_id
1 'polypeptide(L)'
;MDYVFNMLEQHASTLETEVEDRTKELVEEKKKCDILLYRMLPRQVAERLKLGQSVEPETFDSVTVFFSDVVSFTKVAARGTPLQVMYIAQ
;
A
#
# COMPACT_ATOMS: atom_id res chain seq x y z
N MET A 1 -39.55 -33.39 2.76
CA MET A 1 -39.54 -31.95 3.07
C MET A 1 -38.27 -31.60 3.83
N ASP A 2 -37.96 -32.36 4.90
CA ASP A 2 -36.77 -32.20 5.74
C ASP A 2 -35.42 -32.28 5.01
N TYR A 3 -35.28 -33.14 4.00
CA TYR A 3 -34.05 -33.26 3.21
C TYR A 3 -33.67 -31.97 2.48
N VAL A 4 -34.67 -31.30 1.87
CA VAL A 4 -34.45 -30.04 1.15
C VAL A 4 -34.15 -28.91 2.14
N PHE A 5 -34.78 -28.94 3.32
CA PHE A 5 -34.52 -27.97 4.38
C PHE A 5 -33.09 -28.07 4.91
N ASN A 6 -32.62 -29.29 5.21
CA ASN A 6 -31.23 -29.53 5.65
C ASN A 6 -30.20 -29.13 4.58
N MET A 7 -30.49 -29.40 3.30
CA MET A 7 -29.60 -28.99 2.20
C MET A 7 -29.48 -27.46 2.11
N LEU A 8 -30.61 -26.74 2.21
CA LEU A 8 -30.62 -25.28 2.18
C LEU A 8 -29.88 -24.67 3.38
N GLU A 9 -30.06 -25.24 4.57
CA GLU A 9 -29.37 -24.81 5.79
C GLU A 9 -27.86 -25.03 5.69
N GLN A 10 -27.44 -26.18 5.15
CA GLN A 10 -26.04 -26.51 4.93
C GLN A 10 -25.40 -25.59 3.88
N HIS A 11 -26.11 -25.26 2.79
CA HIS A 11 -25.66 -24.29 1.80
C HIS A 11 -25.56 -22.87 2.38
N ALA A 12 -26.53 -22.44 3.19
CA ALA A 12 -26.51 -21.13 3.85
C ALA A 12 -25.30 -21.00 4.78
N SER A 13 -25.04 -22.01 5.61
CA SER A 13 -23.88 -22.04 6.51
C SER A 13 -22.54 -22.06 5.76
N THR A 14 -22.48 -22.78 4.64
CA THR A 14 -21.27 -22.82 3.79
C THR A 14 -21.00 -21.45 3.17
N LEU A 15 -22.03 -20.79 2.63
CA LEU A 15 -21.91 -19.45 2.05
C LEU A 15 -21.52 -18.41 3.11
N GLU A 16 -22.05 -18.51 4.33
CA GLU A 16 -21.70 -17.59 5.42
C GLU A 16 -20.22 -17.73 5.80
N THR A 17 -19.72 -18.96 5.89
CA THR A 17 -18.29 -19.22 6.13
C THR A 17 -17.43 -18.67 5.00
N GLU A 18 -17.83 -18.89 3.74
CA GLU A 18 -17.09 -18.39 2.57
C GLU A 18 -17.06 -16.86 2.55
N VAL A 19 -18.18 -16.19 2.85
CA VAL A 19 -18.23 -14.72 2.96
C VAL A 19 -17.31 -14.23 4.07
N GLU A 20 -17.28 -14.91 5.23
CA GLU A 20 -16.40 -14.54 6.35
C GLU A 20 -14.92 -14.64 5.96
N ASP A 21 -14.52 -15.74 5.32
CA ASP A 21 -13.14 -15.96 4.87
C ASP A 21 -12.72 -14.94 3.81
N ARG A 22 -13.57 -14.69 2.82
CA ARG A 22 -13.30 -13.66 1.79
C ARG A 22 -13.25 -12.26 2.38
N THR A 23 -14.05 -11.97 3.41
CA THR A 23 -14.00 -10.69 4.12
C THR A 23 -12.68 -10.53 4.88
N LYS A 24 -12.18 -11.59 5.52
CA LYS A 24 -10.86 -11.58 6.19
C LYS A 24 -9.74 -11.31 5.18
N GLU A 25 -9.72 -12.03 4.06
CA GLU A 25 -8.74 -11.81 2.98
C GLU A 25 -8.77 -10.36 2.48
N LEU A 26 -9.96 -9.81 2.25
CA LEU A 26 -10.13 -8.44 1.78
C LEU A 26 -9.58 -7.42 2.79
N VAL A 27 -9.79 -7.64 4.09
CA VAL A 27 -9.27 -6.77 5.15
C VAL A 27 -7.75 -6.81 5.20
N GLU A 28 -7.14 -7.98 5.03
CA GLU A 28 -5.69 -8.13 4.99
C GLU A 28 -5.07 -7.43 3.79
N GLU A 29 -5.64 -7.62 2.59
CA GLU A 29 -5.16 -6.95 1.38
C GLU A 29 -5.33 -5.44 1.46
N LYS A 30 -6.47 -4.95 1.97
CA LYS A 30 -6.68 -3.52 2.23
C LYS A 30 -5.61 -2.95 3.16
N LYS A 31 -5.25 -3.68 4.22
CA LYS A 31 -4.19 -3.26 5.16
C LYS A 31 -2.82 -3.18 4.47
N LYS A 32 -2.48 -4.13 3.60
CA LYS A 32 -1.22 -4.09 2.83
C LYS A 32 -1.17 -2.89 1.89
N CYS A 33 -2.28 -2.61 1.18
CA CYS A 33 -2.41 -1.44 0.33
C CYS A 33 -2.26 -0.13 1.12
N ASP A 34 -2.91 -0.03 2.29
CA ASP A 34 -2.82 1.16 3.15
C ASP A 34 -1.38 1.41 3.63
N ILE A 35 -0.68 0.36 4.07
CA ILE A 35 0.73 0.47 4.48
C ILE A 35 1.60 0.98 3.34
N LEU A 36 1.41 0.46 2.13
CA LEU A 36 2.17 0.89 0.96
C LEU A 36 1.89 2.37 0.65
N LEU A 37 0.61 2.78 0.69
CA LEU A 37 0.21 4.16 0.42
C LEU A 37 0.85 5.14 1.42
N TYR A 38 0.87 4.80 2.71
CA TYR A 38 1.51 5.63 3.73
C TYR A 38 3.04 5.69 3.66
N ARG A 39 3.69 4.74 2.97
CA ARG A 39 5.13 4.81 2.70
C ARG A 39 5.48 5.77 1.57
N MET A 40 4.54 5.99 0.65
CA MET A 40 4.74 6.84 -0.52
C MET A 40 4.27 8.27 -0.30
N LEU A 41 3.22 8.47 0.50
CA LEU A 41 2.58 9.76 0.71
C LEU A 41 2.42 10.08 2.21
N PRO A 42 2.45 11.37 2.59
CA PRO A 42 2.07 11.79 3.92
C PRO A 42 0.67 11.27 4.27
N ARG A 43 0.46 10.82 5.52
CA ARG A 43 -0.80 10.21 5.97
C ARG A 43 -2.03 11.06 5.63
N GLN A 44 -1.96 12.37 5.83
CA GLN A 44 -3.07 13.28 5.54
C GLN A 44 -3.48 13.27 4.07
N VAL A 45 -2.50 13.24 3.16
CA VAL A 45 -2.72 13.16 1.71
C VAL A 45 -3.29 11.80 1.33
N ALA A 46 -2.72 10.72 1.88
CA ALA A 46 -3.19 9.36 1.65
C ALA A 46 -4.66 9.15 2.07
N GLU A 47 -5.07 9.67 3.24
CA GLU A 47 -6.46 9.57 3.70
C GLU A 47 -7.45 10.32 2.79
N ARG A 48 -7.11 11.54 2.36
CA ARG A 48 -7.96 12.30 1.42
C ARG A 48 -8.13 11.54 0.09
N LEU A 49 -7.04 10.96 -0.43
CA LEU A 49 -7.09 10.15 -1.66
C LEU A 49 -7.92 8.88 -1.49
N LYS A 50 -7.84 8.18 -0.34
CA LYS A 50 -8.68 7.00 -0.05
C LYS A 50 -10.17 7.33 -0.04
N LEU A 51 -10.52 8.55 0.36
CA LEU A 51 -11.90 9.06 0.35
C LEU A 51 -12.34 9.57 -1.04
N GLY A 52 -11.48 9.50 -2.06
CA GLY A 52 -11.76 10.01 -3.40
C GLY A 52 -11.79 11.54 -3.48
N GLN A 53 -11.19 12.23 -2.50
CA GLN A 53 -11.15 13.68 -2.45
C GLN A 53 -9.98 14.23 -3.26
N SER A 54 -10.18 15.41 -3.88
CA SER A 54 -9.07 16.18 -4.48
C SER A 54 -8.11 16.63 -3.37
N VAL A 55 -6.81 16.61 -3.68
CA VAL A 55 -5.76 17.14 -2.80
C VAL A 55 -5.29 18.45 -3.41
N GLU A 56 -5.75 19.55 -2.84
CA GLU A 56 -5.32 20.88 -3.26
C GLU A 56 -3.87 21.15 -2.82
N PRO A 57 -3.08 21.90 -3.61
CA PRO A 57 -1.74 22.31 -3.21
C PRO A 57 -1.73 23.10 -1.90
N GLU A 58 -0.87 22.71 -0.96
CA GLU A 58 -0.72 23.39 0.33
C GLU A 58 0.52 24.28 0.33
N THR A 59 0.39 25.48 0.90
CA THR A 59 1.51 26.42 1.12
C THR A 59 1.90 26.38 2.58
N PHE A 60 3.19 26.37 2.87
CA PHE A 60 3.73 26.34 4.22
C PHE A 60 4.51 27.63 4.51
N ASP A 61 4.19 28.31 5.62
CA ASP A 61 4.82 29.59 5.99
C ASP A 61 6.32 29.46 6.27
N SER A 62 6.76 28.29 6.75
CA SER A 62 8.16 27.98 7.02
C SER A 62 8.42 26.48 6.90
N VAL A 63 9.41 26.11 6.10
CA VAL A 63 9.86 24.73 5.92
C VAL A 63 11.39 24.66 5.94
N THR A 64 11.93 23.54 6.39
CA THR A 64 13.35 23.23 6.28
C THR A 64 13.54 22.22 5.16
N VAL A 65 14.30 22.60 4.13
CA VAL A 65 14.64 21.70 3.02
C VAL A 65 16.10 21.29 3.16
N PHE A 66 16.35 19.97 3.17
CA PHE A 66 17.70 19.42 3.18
C PHE A 66 18.04 18.89 1.79
N PHE A 67 19.09 19.46 1.20
CA PHE A 67 19.68 18.95 -0.04
C PHE A 67 20.97 18.23 0.29
N SER A 68 21.05 16.96 -0.11
CA SER A 68 22.28 16.18 -0.04
C SER A 68 22.57 15.55 -1.39
N ASP A 69 23.83 15.54 -1.76
CA ASP A 69 24.34 14.79 -2.90
C ASP A 69 25.52 13.92 -2.45
N VAL A 70 25.70 12.80 -3.13
CA VAL A 70 26.81 11.88 -2.90
C VAL A 70 27.99 12.36 -3.74
N VAL A 71 29.02 12.88 -3.07
CA VAL A 71 30.23 13.38 -3.73
C VAL A 71 30.81 12.32 -4.65
N SER A 72 31.00 12.69 -5.93
CA SER A 72 31.59 11.82 -6.96
C SER A 72 30.80 10.54 -7.28
N PHE A 73 29.51 10.44 -6.94
CA PHE A 73 28.66 9.31 -7.35
C PHE A 73 28.72 9.04 -8.86
N THR A 74 28.75 10.09 -9.68
CA THR A 74 28.91 9.97 -11.15
C THR A 74 30.18 9.24 -11.55
N LYS A 75 31.30 9.44 -10.85
CA LYS A 75 32.58 8.78 -11.17
C LYS A 75 32.57 7.31 -10.77
N VAL A 76 31.90 7.00 -9.66
CA VAL A 76 31.71 5.63 -9.18
C VAL A 76 30.76 4.87 -10.11
N ALA A 77 29.65 5.51 -10.48
CA ALA A 77 28.65 4.96 -11.40
C ALA A 77 29.23 4.69 -12.81
N ALA A 78 30.13 5.55 -13.29
CA ALA A 78 30.78 5.38 -14.59
C ALA A 78 31.80 4.22 -14.64
N ARG A 79 32.27 3.71 -13.48
CA ARG A 79 33.28 2.64 -13.40
C ARG A 79 32.71 1.31 -12.91
N GLY A 80 31.61 1.33 -12.17
CA GLY A 80 30.96 0.14 -11.63
C GLY A 80 30.06 -0.56 -12.65
N THR A 81 29.84 -1.86 -12.46
CA THR A 81 28.76 -2.56 -13.16
C THR A 81 27.40 -2.09 -12.63
N PRO A 82 26.30 -2.19 -13.41
CA PRO A 82 24.98 -1.77 -12.94
C PRO A 82 24.58 -2.35 -11.57
N LEU A 83 24.95 -3.60 -11.28
CA LEU A 83 24.72 -4.24 -9.98
C LEU A 83 25.53 -3.58 -8.86
N GLN A 84 26.80 -3.25 -9.08
CA GLN A 84 27.63 -2.58 -8.07
C GLN A 84 27.13 -1.18 -7.75
N VAL A 85 26.67 -0.44 -8.76
CA VAL A 85 26.10 0.91 -8.57
C VAL A 85 24.80 0.84 -7.75
N MET A 86 23.97 -0.18 -7.98
CA MET A 86 22.76 -0.42 -7.19
C MET A 86 23.07 -0.64 -5.70
N TYR A 87 24.10 -1.44 -5.37
CA TYR A 87 24.49 -1.68 -3.97
C TYR A 87 25.00 -0.43 -3.24
N ILE A 88 25.53 0.56 -3.96
CA ILE A 88 26.04 1.81 -3.37
C ILE A 88 24.90 2.82 -3.17
N ALA A 89 23.86 2.75 -3.98
CA ALA A 89 22.73 3.68 -3.97
C ALA A 89 21.57 3.28 -3.05
N GLN A 90 21.61 2.06 -2.49
CA GLN A 90 20.58 1.50 -1.61
C GLN A 90 20.89 1.79 -0.13
#